data_AF-Q9AJH2-F1
#
_entry.id   AF-Q9AJH2-F1
#
_cell.length_a   1.000
_cell.length_b   1.000
_cell.length_c   1.000
_cell.angle_alpha   90.00
_cell.angle_beta   90.00
_cell.angle_gamma   90.00
#
_symmetry.space_group_name_H-M   'P 1'
#
loop_
_entity.id
_entity.type
_entity.pdbx_description
1 polymer ?
#
loop_
_entity_poly.entity_id
_entity_poly.type
_entity_poly.pdbx_seq_one_letter_code
_entity_poly.pdbx_strand_id
1 'polypeptide(L)'
;ELTKTFETIQGMPLGELIEWVKSDDNQQRGEMVLLIHGHRETSDEALPDEALRTLGILTKELPLKKAAALVAEIHNLKKNALYKWGLENLD
;
A
#
# COMPACT_ATOMS: atom_id res chain seq x y z
N GLU A 1 31.00 -5.61 3.81
CA GLU A 1 32.02 -5.15 2.83
C GLU A 1 31.38 -4.96 1.45
N LEU A 2 30.97 -3.74 1.09
CA LEU A 2 30.61 -3.42 -0.30
C LEU A 2 31.91 -3.40 -1.12
N THR A 3 32.11 -4.37 -2.03
CA THR A 3 33.10 -4.45 -3.15
C THR A 3 33.68 -5.86 -3.39
N LYS A 4 33.27 -6.91 -2.68
CA LYS A 4 33.72 -8.30 -2.96
C LYS A 4 32.86 -8.96 -4.04
N THR A 5 33.49 -9.80 -4.87
CA THR A 5 32.94 -10.53 -6.05
C THR A 5 31.66 -11.36 -5.79
N PHE A 6 31.21 -11.49 -4.54
CA PHE A 6 30.07 -12.31 -4.12
C PHE A 6 29.04 -11.49 -3.32
N GLU A 7 28.68 -10.30 -3.79
CA GLU A 7 27.60 -9.51 -3.18
C GLU A 7 26.23 -10.19 -3.39
N THR A 8 25.47 -10.36 -2.32
CA THR A 8 24.12 -10.93 -2.35
C THR A 8 23.14 -9.90 -1.78
N ILE A 9 22.16 -9.49 -2.59
CA ILE A 9 21.09 -8.57 -2.20
C ILE A 9 19.77 -9.34 -2.30
N GLN A 10 19.09 -9.52 -1.17
CA GLN A 10 17.82 -10.23 -1.09
C GLN A 10 16.76 -9.38 -0.38
N GLY A 11 15.59 -9.25 -0.99
CA GLY A 11 14.46 -8.49 -0.43
C GLY A 11 13.26 -9.40 -0.17
N MET A 12 12.86 -9.55 1.09
CA MET A 12 11.73 -10.38 1.53
C MET A 12 11.16 -9.83 2.86
N PRO A 13 9.97 -10.27 3.31
CA PRO A 13 9.51 -10.00 4.68
C PRO A 13 10.56 -10.44 5.70
N LEU A 14 10.73 -9.65 6.76
CA LEU A 14 11.80 -9.87 7.76
C LEU A 14 11.75 -11.28 8.37
N GLY A 15 10.54 -11.83 8.58
CA GLY A 15 10.36 -13.18 9.10
C GLY A 15 10.87 -14.28 8.16
N GLU A 16 10.72 -14.08 6.85
CA GLU A 16 11.16 -15.06 5.84
C GLU A 16 12.68 -15.01 5.63
N LEU A 17 13.29 -13.84 5.82
CA LEU A 17 14.75 -13.69 5.75
C LEU A 17 15.48 -14.53 6.78
N ILE A 18 14.86 -14.82 7.94
CA ILE A 18 15.47 -15.66 8.98
C ILE A 18 15.75 -17.06 8.44
N GLU A 19 14.73 -17.69 7.83
CA GLU A 19 14.86 -19.05 7.32
C GLU A 19 15.79 -19.10 6.10
N TRP A 20 15.78 -18.05 5.28
CA TRP A 20 16.72 -17.92 4.16
C TRP A 20 18.18 -17.87 4.64
N VAL A 21 18.53 -17.02 5.62
CA VAL A 21 19.89 -16.94 6.16
C VAL A 21 20.31 -18.25 6.85
N LYS A 22 19.38 -18.93 7.53
CA LYS A 22 19.66 -20.23 8.16
C LYS A 22 19.89 -21.35 7.16
N SER A 23 19.38 -21.23 5.93
CA SER A 23 19.49 -22.29 4.91
C SER A 23 20.89 -22.38 4.28
N ASP A 24 21.75 -21.38 4.46
CA ASP A 24 23.11 -21.35 3.94
C ASP A 24 24.10 -20.78 4.97
N ASP A 25 24.97 -21.64 5.50
CA ASP A 25 25.98 -21.28 6.49
C ASP A 25 26.95 -20.18 6.02
N ASN A 26 27.17 -20.04 4.70
CA ASN A 26 28.03 -18.98 4.18
C ASN A 26 27.44 -17.58 4.39
N GLN A 27 26.11 -17.46 4.45
CA GLN A 27 25.43 -16.19 4.67
C GLN A 27 25.47 -15.71 6.12
N GLN A 28 25.82 -16.59 7.05
CA GLN A 28 25.98 -16.27 8.46
C GLN A 28 27.37 -15.73 8.80
N ARG A 29 28.24 -15.57 7.80
CA ARG A 29 29.64 -15.15 7.97
C ARG A 29 29.81 -13.68 7.62
N GLY A 30 30.46 -12.94 8.52
CA GLY A 30 30.80 -11.53 8.31
C GLY A 30 29.69 -10.57 8.71
N GLU A 31 29.85 -9.31 8.32
CA GLU A 31 28.88 -8.24 8.60
C GLU A 31 27.89 -8.08 7.44
N MET A 32 26.63 -7.80 7.76
CA MET A 32 25.56 -7.55 6.80
C MET A 32 24.90 -6.17 7.01
N VAL A 33 24.27 -5.65 5.96
CA VAL A 33 23.46 -4.43 6.03
C VAL A 33 21.99 -4.81 5.88
N LEU A 34 21.16 -4.41 6.83
CA LEU A 34 19.72 -4.67 6.80
C LEU A 34 18.96 -3.36 6.54
N LEU A 35 18.22 -3.31 5.43
CA LEU A 35 17.33 -2.20 5.11
C LEU A 35 15.91 -2.59 5.48
N ILE A 36 15.37 -1.95 6.52
CA ILE A 36 13.99 -2.18 6.97
C ILE A 36 13.14 -0.99 6.56
N HIS A 37 12.07 -1.25 5.80
CA HIS A 37 11.05 -0.25 5.56
C HIS A 37 10.27 -0.01 6.85
N GLY A 38 10.10 1.25 7.23
CA GLY A 38 9.27 1.61 8.39
C GLY A 38 7.85 1.06 8.22
N HIS A 39 7.27 0.58 9.33
CA HIS A 39 5.86 0.17 9.34
C HIS A 39 5.01 1.37 8.93
N ARG A 40 4.18 1.19 7.90
CA ARG A 40 3.06 2.07 7.61
C ARG A 40 1.83 1.31 8.02
N GLU A 41 1.01 1.91 8.86
CA GLU A 41 -0.36 1.44 9.01
C GLU A 41 -0.95 1.36 7.60
N THR A 42 -1.30 0.16 7.17
CA THR A 42 -2.37 0.02 6.21
C THR A 42 -3.58 0.58 6.92
N SER A 43 -3.85 1.87 6.72
CA SER A 43 -5.18 2.40 6.96
C SER A 43 -6.11 1.41 6.28
N ASP A 44 -6.94 0.69 7.04
CA ASP A 44 -7.96 -0.18 6.46
C ASP A 44 -8.57 0.60 5.30
N GLU A 45 -8.41 0.07 4.08
CA GLU A 45 -8.79 0.73 2.82
C GLU A 45 -10.32 0.89 2.70
N ALA A 46 -11.06 0.70 3.80
CA ALA A 46 -12.46 0.99 3.90
C ALA A 46 -12.67 2.50 3.85
N LEU A 47 -13.24 2.95 2.72
CA LEU A 47 -13.75 4.31 2.62
C LEU A 47 -14.83 4.52 3.70
N PRO A 48 -14.81 5.64 4.44
CA PRO A 48 -15.83 5.93 5.44
C PRO A 48 -17.24 5.85 4.87
N ASP A 49 -18.18 5.22 5.60
CA ASP A 49 -19.57 5.04 5.15
C ASP A 49 -20.25 6.36 4.74
N GLU A 50 -19.93 7.45 5.45
CA GLU A 50 -20.46 8.78 5.14
C GLU A 50 -19.94 9.32 3.80
N ALA A 51 -18.67 9.06 3.46
CA ALA A 51 -18.10 9.41 2.18
C ALA A 51 -18.75 8.60 1.04
N LEU A 52 -19.00 7.31 1.26
CA LEU A 52 -19.70 6.44 0.30
C LEU A 52 -21.15 6.88 0.08
N ARG A 53 -21.87 7.21 1.16
CA ARG A 53 -23.22 7.77 1.08
C ARG A 53 -23.25 9.07 0.29
N THR A 54 -22.30 9.97 0.55
CA THR A 54 -22.18 11.24 -0.17
C THR A 54 -21.91 10.99 -1.66
N LEU A 55 -21.03 10.04 -1.98
CA LEU A 55 -20.72 9.65 -3.36
C LEU A 55 -21.97 9.16 -4.08
N GLY A 56 -22.72 8.23 -3.50
CA GLY A 56 -23.95 7.70 -4.10
C GLY A 56 -25.08 8.72 -4.27
N ILE A 57 -25.10 9.81 -3.49
CA ILE A 57 -26.03 10.93 -3.72
C ILE A 57 -25.56 11.78 -4.90
N LEU A 58 -24.28 12.14 -4.93
CA LEU A 58 -23.73 13.03 -5.95
C LEU A 58 -23.71 12.38 -7.35
N THR A 59 -23.52 11.07 -7.44
CA THR A 59 -23.52 10.36 -8.74
C THR A 59 -24.88 10.32 -9.41
N LYS A 60 -25.98 10.62 -8.70
CA LYS A 60 -27.30 10.76 -9.30
C LYS A 60 -27.42 11.99 -10.19
N GLU A 61 -26.67 13.04 -9.87
CA GLU A 61 -26.76 14.36 -10.52
C GLU A 61 -25.51 14.72 -11.32
N LEU A 62 -24.37 14.05 -11.04
CA LEU A 62 -23.06 14.37 -11.59
C LEU A 62 -22.35 13.13 -12.13
N PRO A 63 -21.52 13.27 -13.19
CA PRO A 63 -20.64 12.18 -13.62
C PRO A 63 -19.72 11.72 -12.49
N LEU A 64 -19.49 10.40 -12.38
CA LEU A 64 -18.70 9.76 -11.31
C LEU A 64 -17.36 10.45 -11.01
N LYS A 65 -16.64 10.87 -12.05
CA LYS A 65 -15.36 11.57 -11.90
C LYS A 65 -15.47 12.90 -11.14
N LYS A 66 -16.57 13.63 -11.35
CA LYS A 66 -16.85 14.89 -10.63
C LYS A 66 -17.35 14.61 -9.22
N ALA A 67 -18.26 13.65 -9.05
CA ALA A 67 -18.76 13.23 -7.75
C ALA A 67 -17.60 12.79 -6.83
N ALA A 68 -16.72 11.90 -7.31
CA ALA A 68 -15.56 11.43 -6.55
C ALA A 68 -14.57 12.56 -6.17
N ALA A 69 -14.42 13.58 -7.01
CA ALA A 69 -13.59 14.74 -6.70
C ALA A 69 -14.18 15.59 -5.56
N LEU A 70 -15.49 15.83 -5.59
CA LEU A 70 -16.17 16.60 -4.54
C LEU A 70 -16.19 15.85 -3.21
N VAL A 71 -16.47 14.54 -3.21
CA VAL A 71 -16.43 13.73 -1.98
C VAL A 71 -15.02 13.69 -1.39
N ALA A 72 -13.99 13.60 -2.22
CA ALA A 72 -12.60 13.67 -1.77
C ALA A 72 -12.28 14.98 -1.05
N GLU A 73 -12.79 16.10 -1.55
CA GLU A 73 -12.60 17.43 -0.95
C GLU A 73 -13.39 17.58 0.36
N ILE A 74 -14.65 17.13 0.39
CA ILE A 74 -15.53 17.22 1.58
C ILE A 74 -14.99 16.38 2.74
N HIS A 75 -14.53 15.15 2.44
CA HIS A 75 -14.15 14.16 3.46
C HIS A 75 -12.63 14.04 3.65
N ASN A 76 -11.84 14.87 2.98
CA ASN A 76 -10.37 14.82 2.97
C ASN A 76 -9.81 13.43 2.63
N LEU A 77 -10.32 12.82 1.56
CA LEU A 77 -9.96 11.49 1.09
C LEU A 77 -9.25 11.53 -0.27
N LYS A 78 -8.62 10.41 -0.65
CA LYS A 78 -8.02 10.28 -1.98
C LYS A 78 -9.11 10.04 -3.03
N LYS A 79 -9.25 10.98 -3.98
CA LYS A 79 -10.16 10.86 -5.14
C LYS A 79 -10.04 9.51 -5.86
N ASN A 80 -8.83 8.98 -6.02
CA ASN A 80 -8.63 7.73 -6.75
C ASN A 80 -9.28 6.53 -6.05
N ALA A 81 -9.29 6.50 -4.72
CA ALA A 81 -9.95 5.44 -3.96
C ALA A 81 -11.47 5.50 -4.14
N LEU A 82 -12.06 6.70 -4.00
CA LEU A 82 -13.49 6.93 -4.22
C LEU A 82 -13.94 6.62 -5.65
N TYR A 83 -13.13 7.01 -6.64
CA TYR A 83 -13.42 6.75 -8.04
C TYR A 83 -13.37 5.25 -8.37
N LYS A 84 -12.34 4.54 -7.89
CA LYS A 84 -12.21 3.10 -8.07
C LYS A 84 -13.38 2.35 -7.43
N TRP A 85 -13.69 2.69 -6.18
CA TRP A 85 -14.83 2.11 -5.48
C TRP A 85 -16.14 2.35 -6.24
N GLY A 86 -16.35 3.58 -6.75
CA GLY A 86 -17.54 3.90 -7.53
C GLY A 86 -17.65 3.14 -8.85
N LEU A 87 -16.54 2.86 -9.54
CA LEU A 87 -16.55 2.01 -10.74
C LEU A 87 -16.90 0.54 -10.45
N GLU A 88 -16.56 0.06 -9.25
CA GLU A 88 -16.76 -1.34 -8.84
C GLU A 88 -18.14 -1.57 -8.19
N ASN A 89 -18.76 -0.52 -7.63
CA ASN A 89 -19.94 -0.65 -6.76
C ASN A 89 -21.13 0.25 -7.14
N LEU A 90 -21.00 1.15 -8.11
CA LEU A 90 -22.12 1.96 -8.61
C LEU A 90 -22.40 1.59 -10.07
N ASP A 91 -23.68 1.30 -10.35
CA ASP A 91 -24.22 1.09 -11.69
C ASP A 91 -24.51 2.42 -12.42
#